data_AF-A0A535ZMM9-F1
#
_entry.id   AF-A0A535ZMM9-F1
#
_cell.length_a   1.000
_cell.length_b   1.000
_cell.length_c   1.000
_cell.angle_alpha   90.00
_cell.angle_beta   90.00
_cell.angle_gamma   90.00
#
_symmetry.space_group_name_H-M   'P 1'
#
loop_
_entity.id
_entity.type
_entity.pdbx_description
1 polymer ?
#
loop_
_entity_poly.entity_id
_entity_poly.type
_entity_poly.pdbx_seq_one_letter_code
_entity_poly.pdbx_strand_id
1 'polypeptide(L)' 'MADLEGFKDLAPRRLAIHSLENEGDRITREALAQLFTDGASPSDLVKWKDLYDLLEATMDQCEHVANVLEATSIKNA' A
#
# COMPACT_ATOMS: atom_id res chain seq x y z
N MET A 1 1.61 -12.81 -17.62
CA MET A 1 1.81 -11.63 -18.51
C MET A 1 0.73 -11.47 -19.57
N ALA A 2 -0.06 -12.50 -19.92
CA ALA A 2 -1.16 -12.39 -20.89
C ALA A 2 -2.28 -11.41 -20.46
N ASP A 3 -2.57 -11.29 -19.16
CA ASP A 3 -3.63 -10.40 -18.63
C ASP A 3 -3.32 -8.90 -18.71
N LEU A 4 -2.10 -8.51 -19.09
CA LEU A 4 -1.75 -7.09 -19.28
C LEU A 4 -1.87 -6.65 -20.75
N GLU A 5 -2.10 -7.59 -21.69
CA GLU A 5 -2.29 -7.26 -23.09
C GLU A 5 -3.62 -6.52 -23.29
N GLY A 6 -3.52 -5.27 -23.75
CA GLY A 6 -4.68 -4.41 -24.01
C GLY A 6 -5.34 -3.82 -22.76
N PHE A 7 -4.69 -3.86 -21.60
CA PHE A 7 -5.16 -3.24 -20.35
C PHE A 7 -6.59 -3.66 -19.91
N LYS A 8 -7.03 -4.85 -20.32
CA LYS A 8 -8.32 -5.41 -19.88
C LYS A 8 -8.28 -5.68 -18.38
N ASP A 9 -9.41 -5.43 -17.71
CA ASP A 9 -9.61 -5.70 -16.28
C ASP A 9 -8.68 -4.94 -15.31
N LEU A 10 -8.12 -3.79 -15.72
CA LEU A 10 -7.35 -2.94 -14.79
C LEU A 10 -8.19 -2.35 -13.67
N ALA A 11 -9.44 -1.95 -13.95
CA ALA A 11 -10.31 -1.31 -12.96
C ALA A 11 -10.58 -2.19 -11.72
N PRO A 12 -11.02 -3.45 -11.84
CA PRO A 12 -11.22 -4.30 -10.67
C PRO A 12 -9.91 -4.61 -9.92
N ARG A 13 -8.77 -4.68 -10.62
CA ARG A 13 -7.45 -4.90 -9.99
C ARG A 13 -7.00 -3.67 -9.19
N ARG A 14 -7.19 -2.47 -9.73
CA ARG A 14 -6.90 -1.21 -9.01
C ARG A 14 -7.76 -1.11 -7.75
N LEU A 15 -9.06 -1.41 -7.85
CA LEU A 15 -9.95 -1.40 -6.68
C LEU A 15 -9.50 -2.39 -5.60
N ALA A 16 -9.02 -3.58 -6.00
CA ALA A 16 -8.46 -4.55 -5.06
C ALA A 16 -7.19 -4.02 -4.38
N ILE A 17 -6.28 -3.38 -5.13
CA ILE A 17 -5.06 -2.76 -4.59
C ILE A 17 -5.40 -1.64 -3.62
N HIS A 18 -6.32 -0.74 -3.99
CA HIS A 18 -6.79 0.34 -3.12
C HIS A 18 -7.42 -0.21 -1.82
N SER A 19 -8.20 -1.29 -1.90
CA SER A 19 -8.76 -1.93 -0.70
C SER A 19 -7.69 -2.53 0.21
N LEU A 20 -6.60 -3.07 -0.36
CA LEU A 20 -5.49 -3.64 0.41
C LEU A 20 -4.63 -2.54 1.05
N GLU A 21 -4.41 -1.44 0.34
CA GLU A 21 -3.72 -0.26 0.86
C GLU A 21 -4.46 0.32 2.07
N ASN A 22 -5.77 0.60 1.95
CA ASN A 22 -6.58 1.10 3.07
C ASN A 22 -6.54 0.19 4.31
N GLU A 23 -6.57 -1.13 4.10
CA GLU A 23 -6.46 -2.09 5.20
C GLU A 23 -5.07 -2.10 5.83
N GLY A 24 -4.02 -2.00 5.01
CA GLY A 24 -2.64 -1.85 5.47
C GLY A 24 -2.41 -0.57 6.26
N ASP A 25 -2.99 0.54 5.82
CA ASP A 25 -2.98 1.83 6.50
C ASP A 25 -3.65 1.76 7.88
N ARG A 26 -4.81 1.10 7.95
CA ARG A 26 -5.51 0.86 9.21
C ARG A 26 -4.66 0.04 10.19
N ILE A 27 -4.10 -1.07 9.72
CA ILE A 27 -3.22 -1.95 10.53
C ILE A 27 -2.00 -1.16 11.01
N THR A 28 -1.37 -0.37 10.15
CA THR A 28 -0.19 0.43 10.47
C THR A 28 -0.49 1.46 11.56
N ARG A 29 -1.62 2.18 11.46
CA ARG A 29 -2.06 3.13 12.49
C ARG A 29 -2.34 2.45 13.83
N GLU A 30 -3.00 1.30 13.82
CA GLU A 30 -3.28 0.52 15.03
C GLU A 30 -1.99 0.00 15.68
N ALA A 31 -1.05 -0.49 14.88
CA ALA A 31 0.24 -0.99 15.34
C ALA A 31 1.12 0.13 15.93
N LEU A 32 1.18 1.29 15.26
CA LEU A 32 1.87 2.48 15.79
C LEU A 32 1.27 2.93 17.12
N ALA A 33 -0.06 2.96 17.27
CA ALA A 33 -0.71 3.32 18.53
C ALA A 33 -0.35 2.35 19.67
N GLN A 34 -0.30 1.05 19.39
CA GLN A 34 0.10 0.02 20.36
C GLN A 34 1.57 0.16 20.77
N LEU A 35 2.44 0.52 19.82
CA LEU A 35 3.87 0.67 20.06
C LEU A 35 4.20 1.67 21.17
N PHE A 36 3.39 2.72 21.32
CA PHE A 36 3.55 3.73 22.38
C PHE A 36 2.78 3.41 23.68
N THR A 37 1.96 2.36 23.69
CA THR A 37 1.14 1.98 24.85
C THR A 37 1.80 0.86 25.67
N ASP A 38 2.60 0.00 25.04
CA ASP A 38 3.11 -1.25 25.64
C ASP A 38 4.49 -1.13 26.34
N GLY A 39 4.95 0.09 26.63
CA GLY A 39 6.22 0.29 27.33
C GLY A 39 7.45 -0.17 26.52
N ALA A 40 7.38 -0.10 25.20
CA ALA A 40 8.46 -0.47 24.30
C ALA A 40 9.76 0.33 24.60
N SER A 41 10.92 -0.32 24.45
CA SER A 41 12.19 0.38 24.60
C SER A 41 12.38 1.43 23.49
N PRO A 42 13.17 2.50 23.70
CA PRO A 42 13.47 3.46 22.65
C PRO A 42 14.04 2.84 21.38
N SER A 43 14.83 1.76 21.49
CA SER A 43 15.34 1.05 20.32
C SER A 43 14.27 0.26 19.58
N ASP A 44 13.27 -0.27 20.29
CA ASP A 44 12.16 -0.98 19.65
C ASP A 44 11.22 0.01 18.97
N LEU A 45 10.99 1.17 19.58
CA LEU A 45 10.23 2.27 18.97
C LEU A 45 10.79 2.65 17.59
N VAL A 46 12.10 2.87 17.50
CA VAL A 46 12.75 3.24 16.22
C VAL A 46 12.61 2.10 15.20
N LYS A 47 12.95 0.86 15.58
CA LYS A 47 12.91 -0.28 14.64
C LYS A 47 11.52 -0.54 14.08
N TRP A 48 10.52 -0.58 14.94
CA TRP A 48 9.16 -0.90 14.53
C TRP A 48 8.52 0.25 13.76
N LYS A 49 8.78 1.50 14.16
CA LYS A 49 8.36 2.66 13.37
C LYS A 49 8.95 2.61 11.96
N ASP A 50 10.26 2.45 11.84
CA ASP A 50 10.93 2.43 10.52
C ASP A 50 10.41 1.27 9.64
N LEU A 51 10.08 0.12 10.24
CA LEU A 51 9.48 -1.00 9.52
C LEU A 51 8.06 -0.69 9.04
N TYR A 52 7.22 -0.09 9.90
CA TYR A 52 5.87 0.29 9.53
C TYR A 52 5.85 1.37 8.44
N ASP A 53 6.72 2.38 8.54
CA ASP A 53 6.88 3.41 7.52
C ASP A 53 7.32 2.78 6.17
N LEU A 54 8.19 1.77 6.20
CA LEU A 54 8.60 1.04 4.99
C LEU A 54 7.46 0.23 4.37
N LEU A 55 6.60 -0.39 5.18
CA LEU A 55 5.44 -1.14 4.71
C LEU A 55 4.42 -0.21 4.05
N GLU A 56 4.09 0.91 4.70
CA GLU A 56 3.21 1.96 4.16
C GLU A 56 3.73 2.45 2.80
N ALA A 57 5.00 2.84 2.73
CA ALA A 57 5.62 3.29 1.47
C ALA A 57 5.58 2.22 0.37
N THR A 58 5.72 0.95 0.73
CA THR A 58 5.64 -0.16 -0.25
C THR A 58 4.22 -0.32 -0.80
N MET A 59 3.20 -0.21 0.06
CA MET A 59 1.79 -0.30 -0.36
C MET A 59 1.37 0.90 -1.22
N ASP A 60 1.78 2.11 -0.84
CA ASP A 60 1.57 3.34 -1.62
C ASP A 60 2.19 3.21 -3.03
N GLN A 61 3.39 2.64 -3.14
CA GLN A 61 4.00 2.42 -4.47
C GLN A 61 3.22 1.40 -5.32
N CYS A 62 2.65 0.36 -4.72
CA CYS A 62 1.78 -0.57 -5.44
C CYS A 62 0.53 0.14 -5.98
N GLU A 63 -0.09 1.02 -5.19
CA GLU A 63 -1.23 1.83 -5.63
C GLU A 63 -0.83 2.82 -6.73
N HIS A 64 0.32 3.50 -6.56
CA HIS A 64 0.83 4.44 -7.54
C HIS A 64 1.03 3.78 -8.92
N VAL A 65 1.64 2.60 -8.96
CA VAL A 65 1.79 1.82 -10.20
C VAL A 65 0.44 1.48 -10.81
N ALA A 66 -0.55 1.06 -10.01
CA ALA A 66 -1.89 0.76 -10.49
C ALA A 66 -2.58 1.99 -11.11
N ASN A 67 -2.41 3.16 -10.50
CA ASN A 67 -2.94 4.43 -11.00
C ASN A 67 -2.26 4.86 -12.31
N VAL A 68 -0.94 4.69 -12.42
CA VAL A 68 -0.20 4.97 -13.66
C VAL A 68 -0.65 4.05 -14.81
N LEU A 69 -0.88 2.76 -14.53
CA LEU A 69 -1.39 1.81 -15.51
C LEU A 69 -2.80 2.17 -15.98
N GLU A 70 -3.71 2.55 -15.08
CA GLU A 70 -5.04 3.04 -15.45
C GLU A 70 -4.96 4.30 -16.32
N ALA A 71 -4.19 5.29 -15.91
CA ALA A 71 -4.06 6.55 -16.65
C ALA A 71 -3.47 6.31 -18.06
N THR A 72 -2.56 5.35 -18.19
CA THR A 72 -1.99 4.95 -19.48
C THR A 72 -3.02 4.22 -20.35
N SER A 73 -3.85 3.36 -19.76
CA SER A 73 -4.94 2.67 -20.47
C SER A 73 -5.96 3.67 -21.04
N ILE A 74 -6.42 4.64 -20.25
CA ILE A 74 -7.37 5.67 -20.69
C ILE A 74 -6.81 6.49 -21.87
N LYS A 75 -5.51 6.79 -21.87
CA LYS A 75 -4.85 7.56 -22.95
C LYS A 75 -4.69 6.77 -24.25
N ASN A 76 -4.69 5.44 -24.20
CA ASN A 76 -4.52 4.55 -25.35
C ASN A 76 -5.82 3.84 -25.75
N ALA A 77 -6.95 4.22 -25.15
CA ALA A 77 -8.29 3.72 -25.49
C ALA A 77 -8.90 4.46 -26.69
#